data_AF-A0A535F2B6-F1
#
_entry.id   AF-A0A535F2B6-F1
#
_cell.length_a   1.000
_cell.length_b   1.000
_cell.length_c   1.000
_cell.angle_alpha   90.00
_cell.angle_beta   90.00
_cell.angle_gamma   90.00
#
_symmetry.space_group_name_H-M   'P 1'
#
loop_
_entity.id
_entity.type
_entity.pdbx_description
1 polymer ?
#
loop_
_entity_poly.entity_id
_entity_poly.type
_entity_poly.pdbx_seq_one_letter_code
_entity_poly.pdbx_strand_id
1 'polypeptide(L)'
;AGLIKPAAGTFFFEGEDVSAPSFDIERIRSVVGVVFQSPDAQIFEDTVGKDVSFGPRRKKVPLAESRRLVQESLEAVGLPYEDFRTRYTYALSGGQKRRVAIAGVLAMQPKVIIFDEPTAGLDPRGKRELLDLIVRLKQLHNLTIVYTSSGLEDVIGLADSIHILDQGHLAFSGTPREILARIHELATLDITLPEAAQIALKLREIFPTIRTDVMNLAELEEEIEKASTGSNSLRTPRAG
;
A
#
# COMPACT_ATOMS: atom_id res chain seq x y z
N ALA A 1 -5.45 -13.88 -4.84
CA ALA A 1 -5.66 -13.79 -6.31
C ALA A 1 -5.71 -15.15 -7.04
N GLY A 2 -5.33 -16.28 -6.42
CA GLY A 2 -5.40 -17.59 -7.09
C GLY A 2 -4.40 -17.75 -8.26
N LEU A 3 -3.24 -17.12 -8.14
CA LEU A 3 -2.15 -17.19 -9.12
C LEU A 3 -1.19 -18.35 -8.83
N ILE A 4 -1.01 -18.68 -7.55
CA ILE A 4 -0.12 -19.74 -7.06
C ILE A 4 -0.92 -20.60 -6.08
N LYS A 5 -0.70 -21.92 -6.11
CA LYS A 5 -1.21 -22.84 -5.10
C LYS A 5 -0.14 -23.05 -4.02
N PRO A 6 -0.50 -23.00 -2.73
CA PRO A 6 0.46 -23.27 -1.66
C PRO A 6 0.99 -24.71 -1.77
N ALA A 7 2.29 -24.90 -1.51
CA ALA A 7 2.90 -26.23 -1.52
C ALA A 7 2.48 -27.07 -0.29
N ALA A 8 2.20 -26.40 0.84
CA ALA A 8 1.72 -26.99 2.07
C ALA A 8 0.87 -25.98 2.85
N GLY A 9 0.08 -26.48 3.80
CA GLY A 9 -0.83 -25.67 4.61
C GLY A 9 -2.21 -25.48 3.96
N THR A 10 -3.09 -24.82 4.70
CA THR A 10 -4.48 -24.55 4.30
C THR A 10 -4.68 -23.05 4.13
N PHE A 11 -5.33 -22.67 3.04
CA PHE A 11 -5.72 -21.29 2.78
C PHE A 11 -7.24 -21.24 2.79
N PHE A 12 -7.80 -20.25 3.48
CA PHE A 12 -9.25 -20.05 3.57
C PHE A 12 -9.64 -18.75 2.89
N PHE A 13 -10.72 -18.79 2.12
CA PHE A 13 -11.34 -17.61 1.53
C PHE A 13 -12.82 -17.56 1.93
N GLU A 14 -13.23 -16.49 2.62
CA GLU A 14 -14.59 -16.36 3.18
C GLU A 14 -15.02 -17.59 4.01
N GLY A 15 -14.08 -18.20 4.73
CA GLY A 15 -14.31 -19.36 5.60
C GLY A 15 -14.25 -20.73 4.90
N GLU A 16 -14.06 -20.77 3.58
CA GLU A 16 -13.98 -22.00 2.80
C GLU A 16 -12.54 -22.35 2.44
N ASP A 17 -12.17 -23.62 2.56
CA ASP A 17 -10.84 -24.12 2.18
C ASP A 17 -10.70 -24.10 0.65
N VAL A 18 -9.70 -23.36 0.16
CA VAL A 18 -9.46 -23.13 -1.26
C VAL A 18 -8.86 -24.39 -1.94
N SER A 19 -8.38 -25.35 -1.16
CA SER A 19 -7.89 -26.65 -1.66
C SER A 19 -9.00 -27.67 -1.92
N ALA A 20 -10.22 -27.41 -1.45
CA ALA A 20 -11.35 -28.30 -1.66
C ALA A 20 -11.65 -28.48 -3.17
N PRO A 21 -11.92 -29.71 -3.66
CA PRO A 21 -12.20 -29.94 -5.08
C PRO A 21 -13.41 -29.16 -5.63
N SER A 22 -14.33 -28.77 -4.75
CA SER A 22 -15.53 -27.99 -5.08
C SER A 22 -15.29 -26.48 -5.15
N PHE A 23 -14.12 -25.99 -4.70
CA PHE A 23 -13.88 -24.55 -4.61
C PHE A 23 -13.66 -23.94 -6.00
N ASP A 24 -14.46 -22.94 -6.34
CA ASP A 24 -14.31 -22.18 -7.58
C ASP A 24 -13.30 -21.03 -7.41
N ILE A 25 -12.13 -21.16 -8.02
CA ILE A 25 -11.07 -20.15 -7.98
C ILE A 25 -11.48 -18.81 -8.58
N GLU A 26 -12.46 -18.80 -9.51
CA GLU A 26 -12.96 -17.58 -10.13
C GLU A 26 -13.66 -16.68 -9.10
N ARG A 27 -14.19 -17.24 -8.00
CA ARG A 27 -14.71 -16.44 -6.87
C ARG A 27 -13.63 -15.53 -6.31
N ILE A 28 -12.43 -16.05 -6.05
CA ILE A 28 -11.30 -15.24 -5.55
C ILE A 28 -10.92 -14.17 -6.59
N ARG A 29 -10.79 -14.55 -7.85
CA ARG A 29 -10.40 -13.63 -8.94
C ARG A 29 -11.44 -12.54 -9.19
N SER A 30 -12.70 -12.81 -8.86
CA SER A 30 -13.79 -11.84 -9.00
C SER A 30 -13.81 -10.80 -7.88
N VAL A 31 -13.20 -11.11 -6.72
CA VAL A 31 -13.24 -10.31 -5.49
C VAL A 31 -11.89 -9.65 -5.18
N VAL A 32 -10.78 -10.28 -5.58
CA VAL A 32 -9.41 -9.85 -5.29
C VAL A 32 -8.74 -9.32 -6.55
N GLY A 33 -8.48 -8.02 -6.58
CA GLY A 33 -7.69 -7.36 -7.61
C GLY A 33 -6.21 -7.31 -7.24
N VAL A 34 -5.33 -7.32 -8.25
CA VAL A 34 -3.88 -7.13 -8.08
C VAL A 34 -3.42 -6.01 -9.00
N VAL A 35 -2.65 -5.08 -8.45
CA VAL A 35 -1.96 -4.02 -9.19
C VAL A 35 -0.47 -4.29 -9.05
N PHE A 36 0.17 -4.73 -10.14
CA PHE A 36 1.60 -5.04 -10.15
C PHE A 36 2.47 -3.77 -10.17
N GLN A 37 3.72 -3.90 -9.73
CA GLN A 37 4.72 -2.82 -9.67
C GLN A 37 4.90 -2.08 -11.01
N SER A 38 4.95 -2.85 -12.11
CA SER A 38 5.08 -2.34 -13.47
C SER A 38 3.72 -2.30 -14.17
N PRO A 39 3.11 -1.11 -14.36
CA PRO A 39 1.83 -0.99 -15.05
C PRO A 39 1.93 -1.38 -16.53
N ASP A 40 3.11 -1.25 -17.14
CA ASP A 40 3.36 -1.65 -18.54
C ASP A 40 3.16 -3.15 -18.76
N ALA A 41 3.33 -3.98 -17.72
CA ALA A 41 3.08 -5.42 -17.81
C ALA A 41 1.58 -5.77 -17.76
N GLN A 42 0.72 -4.84 -17.32
CA GLN A 42 -0.71 -5.08 -17.11
C GLN A 42 -1.61 -4.37 -18.14
N ILE A 43 -1.12 -3.29 -18.76
CA ILE A 43 -1.84 -2.56 -19.81
C ILE A 43 -1.49 -3.17 -21.16
N PHE A 44 -2.49 -3.63 -21.90
CA PHE A 44 -2.28 -4.36 -23.17
C PHE A 44 -3.29 -4.02 -24.28
N GLU A 45 -4.34 -3.25 -23.99
CA GLU A 45 -5.27 -2.77 -25.02
C GLU A 45 -4.80 -1.43 -25.64
N ASP A 46 -5.27 -1.14 -26.85
CA ASP A 46 -4.83 0.05 -27.59
C ASP A 46 -5.21 1.36 -26.88
N THR A 47 -6.41 1.40 -26.30
CA THR A 47 -6.99 2.61 -25.69
C THR A 47 -7.36 2.38 -24.24
N VAL A 48 -7.30 3.44 -23.45
CA VAL A 48 -7.59 3.40 -22.01
C VAL A 48 -8.97 2.80 -21.72
N GLY A 49 -10.01 3.21 -22.46
CA GLY A 49 -11.35 2.68 -22.24
C GLY A 49 -11.47 1.18 -22.53
N LYS A 50 -10.74 0.68 -23.54
CA LYS A 50 -10.70 -0.76 -23.85
C LYS A 50 -9.97 -1.53 -22.75
N ASP A 51 -8.86 -1.00 -22.27
CA ASP A 51 -8.03 -1.60 -21.21
C ASP A 51 -8.82 -1.71 -19.89
N VAL A 52 -9.41 -0.60 -19.44
CA VAL A 52 -10.21 -0.55 -18.20
C VAL A 52 -11.48 -1.41 -18.32
N SER A 53 -12.09 -1.50 -19.51
CA SER A 53 -13.27 -2.35 -19.74
C SER A 53 -12.95 -3.83 -19.93
N PHE A 54 -11.68 -4.23 -20.01
CA PHE A 54 -11.31 -5.61 -20.31
C PHE A 54 -11.92 -6.62 -19.34
N GLY A 55 -11.78 -6.35 -18.03
CA GLY A 55 -12.34 -7.18 -16.97
C GLY A 55 -13.88 -7.31 -17.06
N PRO A 56 -14.64 -6.20 -17.04
CA PRO A 56 -16.08 -6.21 -17.24
C PRO A 56 -16.54 -6.95 -18.51
N ARG A 57 -15.84 -6.74 -19.64
CA ARG A 57 -16.12 -7.43 -20.91
C ARG A 57 -15.91 -8.94 -20.79
N ARG A 58 -14.84 -9.38 -20.13
CA ARG A 58 -14.58 -10.82 -19.87
C ARG A 58 -15.68 -11.44 -19.01
N LYS A 59 -16.21 -10.70 -18.04
CA LYS A 59 -17.38 -11.07 -17.22
C LYS A 59 -18.73 -10.94 -17.96
N LYS A 60 -18.74 -10.52 -19.24
CA LYS A 60 -19.94 -10.29 -20.06
C LYS A 60 -20.93 -9.29 -19.44
N VAL A 61 -20.41 -8.30 -18.72
CA VAL A 61 -21.22 -7.19 -18.17
C VAL A 61 -21.89 -6.43 -19.32
N PRO A 62 -23.19 -6.07 -19.22
CA PRO A 62 -23.90 -5.32 -20.26
C PRO A 62 -23.17 -4.03 -20.63
N LEU A 63 -23.23 -3.63 -21.91
CA LEU A 63 -22.44 -2.50 -22.43
C LEU A 63 -22.66 -1.18 -21.65
N ALA A 64 -23.91 -0.85 -21.33
CA ALA A 64 -24.24 0.35 -20.58
C ALA A 64 -23.60 0.34 -19.17
N GLU A 65 -23.63 -0.81 -18.52
CA GLU A 65 -23.04 -0.99 -17.19
C GLU A 65 -21.51 -1.00 -17.26
N SER A 66 -20.92 -1.68 -18.25
CA SER A 66 -19.47 -1.65 -18.46
C SER A 66 -18.98 -0.22 -18.71
N ARG A 67 -19.74 0.60 -19.44
CA ARG A 67 -19.40 2.01 -19.65
C ARG A 67 -19.43 2.79 -18.33
N ARG A 68 -20.45 2.58 -17.50
CA ARG A 68 -20.57 3.20 -16.17
C ARG A 68 -19.37 2.83 -15.29
N LEU A 69 -19.03 1.55 -15.21
CA LEU A 69 -17.89 1.06 -14.42
C LEU A 69 -16.55 1.67 -14.86
N VAL A 70 -16.33 1.78 -16.18
CA VAL A 70 -15.12 2.41 -16.74
C VAL A 70 -15.06 3.89 -16.37
N GLN A 71 -16.19 4.60 -16.49
CA GLN A 71 -16.27 6.00 -16.15
C GLN A 71 -15.98 6.23 -14.66
N GLU A 72 -16.69 5.55 -13.77
CA GLU A 72 -16.49 5.64 -12.32
C GLU A 72 -15.05 5.32 -11.93
N SER A 73 -14.45 4.29 -12.54
CA SER A 73 -13.09 3.86 -12.21
C SER A 73 -12.03 4.85 -12.68
N LEU A 74 -12.18 5.44 -13.87
CA LEU A 74 -11.25 6.46 -14.37
C LEU A 74 -11.36 7.75 -13.54
N GLU A 75 -12.56 8.17 -13.21
CA GLU A 75 -12.79 9.36 -12.37
C GLU A 75 -12.23 9.15 -10.96
N ALA A 76 -12.40 7.97 -10.36
CA ALA A 76 -11.88 7.64 -9.04
C ALA A 76 -10.35 7.75 -8.93
N VAL A 77 -9.64 7.45 -10.03
CA VAL A 77 -8.17 7.59 -10.10
C VAL A 77 -7.72 8.98 -10.60
N GLY A 78 -8.64 9.92 -10.79
CA GLY A 78 -8.35 11.29 -11.23
C GLY A 78 -8.02 11.43 -12.71
N LEU A 79 -8.54 10.53 -13.55
CA LEU A 79 -8.43 10.58 -15.01
C LEU A 79 -9.83 10.90 -15.59
N PRO A 80 -10.11 12.13 -16.06
CA PRO A 80 -11.42 12.47 -16.58
C PRO A 80 -11.82 11.54 -17.74
N TYR A 81 -12.99 10.89 -17.62
CA TYR A 81 -13.42 9.83 -18.53
C TYR A 81 -13.43 10.27 -20.00
N GLU A 82 -14.03 11.42 -20.32
CA GLU A 82 -14.11 11.90 -21.70
C GLU A 82 -12.75 12.25 -22.29
N ASP A 83 -11.81 12.70 -21.46
CA ASP A 83 -10.47 13.06 -21.90
C ASP A 83 -9.60 11.83 -22.15
N PHE A 84 -9.78 10.75 -21.38
CA PHE A 84 -8.88 9.60 -21.37
C PHE A 84 -9.40 8.39 -22.13
N ARG A 85 -10.71 8.12 -22.20
CA ARG A 85 -11.26 6.85 -22.71
C ARG A 85 -10.80 6.47 -24.12
N THR A 86 -10.55 7.46 -24.99
CA THR A 86 -10.08 7.27 -26.38
C THR A 86 -8.58 7.48 -26.55
N ARG A 87 -7.85 7.89 -25.50
CA ARG A 87 -6.41 8.04 -25.57
C ARG A 87 -5.75 6.69 -25.75
N TYR A 88 -4.68 6.68 -26.53
CA TYR A 88 -3.84 5.51 -26.69
C TYR A 88 -2.98 5.27 -25.45
N THR A 89 -2.90 4.02 -25.02
CA THR A 89 -2.16 3.60 -23.80
C THR A 89 -0.66 3.88 -23.90
N TYR A 90 -0.07 3.79 -25.09
CA TYR A 90 1.34 4.10 -25.32
C TYR A 90 1.68 5.59 -25.14
N ALA A 91 0.70 6.49 -25.27
CA ALA A 91 0.89 7.94 -25.15
C ALA A 91 0.83 8.45 -23.70
N LEU A 92 0.55 7.56 -22.74
CA LEU A 92 0.43 7.91 -21.32
C LEU A 92 1.81 8.04 -20.66
N SER A 93 1.92 8.97 -19.71
CA SER A 93 3.06 8.99 -18.79
C SER A 93 3.04 7.76 -17.86
N GLY A 94 4.17 7.42 -17.24
CA GLY A 94 4.24 6.29 -16.30
C GLY A 94 3.24 6.38 -15.14
N GLY A 95 3.05 7.58 -14.58
CA GLY A 95 2.05 7.83 -13.54
C GLY A 95 0.60 7.67 -14.04
N GLN A 96 0.32 8.08 -15.28
CA GLN A 96 -0.99 7.87 -15.90
C GLN A 96 -1.25 6.38 -16.16
N LYS A 97 -0.25 5.64 -16.67
CA LYS A 97 -0.33 4.18 -16.83
C LYS A 97 -0.64 3.51 -15.49
N ARG A 98 0.05 3.89 -14.42
CA ARG A 98 -0.24 3.35 -13.08
C ARG A 98 -1.69 3.60 -12.65
N ARG A 99 -2.21 4.82 -12.85
CA ARG A 99 -3.62 5.13 -12.57
C ARG A 99 -4.59 4.32 -13.44
N VAL A 100 -4.29 4.10 -14.72
CA VAL A 100 -5.09 3.24 -15.61
C VAL A 100 -5.11 1.77 -15.14
N ALA A 101 -3.96 1.23 -14.72
CA ALA A 101 -3.89 -0.12 -14.18
C ALA A 101 -4.77 -0.29 -12.92
N ILE A 102 -4.76 0.72 -12.04
CA ILE A 102 -5.65 0.77 -10.86
C ILE A 102 -7.12 0.85 -11.29
N ALA A 103 -7.45 1.71 -12.27
CA ALA A 103 -8.82 1.83 -12.79
C ALA A 103 -9.33 0.51 -13.39
N GLY A 104 -8.50 -0.23 -14.12
CA GLY A 104 -8.87 -1.55 -14.65
C GLY A 104 -9.20 -2.57 -13.56
N VAL A 105 -8.49 -2.52 -12.44
CA VAL A 105 -8.80 -3.32 -11.25
C VAL A 105 -10.09 -2.86 -10.58
N LEU A 106 -10.29 -1.55 -10.40
CA LEU A 106 -11.50 -0.98 -9.80
C LEU A 106 -12.77 -1.29 -10.61
N ALA A 107 -12.67 -1.32 -11.94
CA ALA A 107 -13.79 -1.63 -12.83
C ALA A 107 -14.35 -3.04 -12.62
N MET A 108 -13.58 -3.93 -11.98
CA MET A 108 -14.03 -5.27 -11.59
C MET A 108 -14.81 -5.31 -10.28
N GLN A 109 -14.95 -4.17 -9.59
CA GLN A 109 -15.56 -4.00 -8.28
C GLN A 109 -15.01 -4.98 -7.22
N PRO A 110 -13.69 -4.98 -6.98
CA PRO A 110 -13.09 -5.86 -5.99
C PRO A 110 -13.51 -5.47 -4.57
N LYS A 111 -13.44 -6.42 -3.63
CA LYS A 111 -13.47 -6.12 -2.19
C LYS A 111 -12.06 -5.99 -1.60
N VAL A 112 -11.07 -6.62 -2.25
CA VAL A 112 -9.67 -6.59 -1.83
C VAL A 112 -8.79 -6.17 -3.00
N ILE A 113 -7.88 -5.24 -2.76
CA ILE A 113 -6.83 -4.88 -3.73
C ILE A 113 -5.46 -5.17 -3.12
N ILE A 114 -4.64 -5.91 -3.85
CA ILE A 114 -3.24 -6.13 -3.55
C ILE A 114 -2.43 -5.17 -4.42
N PHE A 115 -1.68 -4.27 -3.80
CA PHE A 115 -0.71 -3.43 -4.48
C PHE A 115 0.68 -4.00 -4.27
N ASP A 116 1.35 -4.31 -5.37
CA ASP A 116 2.72 -4.81 -5.36
C ASP A 116 3.71 -3.67 -5.59
N GLU A 117 4.38 -3.20 -4.53
CA GLU A 117 5.29 -2.04 -4.54
C GLU A 117 4.82 -0.85 -5.42
N PRO A 118 3.61 -0.33 -5.20
CA PRO A 118 2.97 0.59 -6.14
C PRO A 118 3.68 1.96 -6.23
N THR A 119 4.55 2.30 -5.28
CA THR A 119 5.31 3.55 -5.23
C THR A 119 6.69 3.43 -5.86
N ALA A 120 7.13 2.23 -6.27
CA ALA A 120 8.43 2.02 -6.87
C ALA A 120 8.62 2.91 -8.11
N GLY A 121 9.81 3.53 -8.18
CA GLY A 121 10.22 4.42 -9.26
C GLY A 121 9.54 5.80 -9.28
N LEU A 122 8.73 6.15 -8.27
CA LEU A 122 8.16 7.49 -8.15
C LEU A 122 9.09 8.43 -7.38
N ASP A 123 9.01 9.70 -7.75
CA ASP A 123 9.54 10.78 -6.95
C ASP A 123 8.71 10.98 -5.66
N PRO A 124 9.24 11.72 -4.65
CA PRO A 124 8.53 11.90 -3.38
C PRO A 124 7.12 12.49 -3.52
N ARG A 125 6.92 13.38 -4.51
CA ARG A 125 5.61 13.96 -4.78
C ARG A 125 4.64 12.92 -5.36
N GLY A 126 5.03 12.20 -6.42
CA GLY A 126 4.19 11.18 -7.03
C GLY A 126 3.84 10.06 -6.06
N LYS A 127 4.77 9.68 -5.19
CA LYS A 127 4.54 8.74 -4.09
C LYS A 127 3.42 9.22 -3.17
N ARG A 128 3.50 10.46 -2.67
CA ARG A 128 2.44 11.04 -1.81
C ARG A 128 1.09 11.08 -2.51
N GLU A 129 1.05 11.58 -3.74
CA GLU A 129 -0.20 11.64 -4.54
C GLU A 129 -0.83 10.25 -4.76
N LEU A 130 -0.03 9.20 -4.89
CA LEU A 130 -0.50 7.82 -5.03
C LEU A 130 -1.00 7.26 -3.69
N LEU A 131 -0.28 7.47 -2.60
CA LEU A 131 -0.71 7.03 -1.27
C LEU A 131 -2.02 7.71 -0.86
N ASP A 132 -2.16 9.01 -1.11
CA ASP A 132 -3.41 9.75 -0.88
C ASP A 132 -4.58 9.19 -1.72
N LEU A 133 -4.29 8.80 -2.97
CA LEU A 133 -5.27 8.12 -3.82
C LEU A 133 -5.69 6.78 -3.21
N ILE A 134 -4.74 5.95 -2.76
CA ILE A 134 -5.01 4.64 -2.16
C ILE A 134 -5.87 4.80 -0.89
N VAL A 135 -5.56 5.76 -0.02
CA VAL A 135 -6.36 6.06 1.18
C VAL A 135 -7.78 6.47 0.81
N ARG A 136 -7.94 7.36 -0.16
CA ARG A 136 -9.26 7.77 -0.65
C ARG A 136 -10.05 6.58 -1.21
N LEU A 137 -9.41 5.71 -2.00
CA LEU A 137 -10.05 4.52 -2.55
C LEU A 137 -10.48 3.54 -1.44
N LYS A 138 -9.64 3.33 -0.42
CA LYS A 138 -9.98 2.53 0.78
C LYS A 138 -11.28 3.01 1.40
N GLN A 139 -11.43 4.32 1.60
CA GLN A 139 -12.58 4.94 2.25
C GLN A 139 -13.83 4.92 1.36
N LEU A 140 -13.72 5.35 0.09
CA LEU A 140 -14.87 5.48 -0.81
C LEU A 140 -15.53 4.13 -1.14
N HIS A 141 -14.72 3.08 -1.26
CA HIS A 141 -15.18 1.76 -1.70
C HIS A 141 -15.18 0.71 -0.58
N ASN A 142 -14.86 1.09 0.66
CA ASN A 142 -14.71 0.18 1.79
C ASN A 142 -13.82 -1.04 1.47
N LEU A 143 -12.67 -0.76 0.84
CA LEU A 143 -11.75 -1.81 0.36
C LEU A 143 -10.86 -2.32 1.47
N THR A 144 -10.59 -3.62 1.45
CA THR A 144 -9.41 -4.17 2.11
C THR A 144 -8.20 -3.98 1.20
N ILE A 145 -7.10 -3.45 1.74
CA ILE A 145 -5.89 -3.20 0.97
C ILE A 145 -4.75 -4.03 1.56
N VAL A 146 -4.08 -4.78 0.68
CA VAL A 146 -2.79 -5.41 0.98
C VAL A 146 -1.74 -4.64 0.20
N TYR A 147 -0.73 -4.13 0.88
CA TYR A 147 0.34 -3.33 0.29
C TYR A 147 1.67 -4.01 0.55
N THR A 148 2.44 -4.30 -0.49
CA THR A 148 3.82 -4.78 -0.34
C THR A 148 4.78 -3.60 -0.53
N SER A 149 5.83 -3.57 0.29
CA SER A 149 6.88 -2.55 0.22
C SER A 149 8.21 -3.15 0.68
N SER A 150 9.29 -2.65 0.10
CA SER A 150 10.66 -2.86 0.60
C SER A 150 11.04 -1.90 1.74
N GLY A 151 10.16 -0.96 2.10
CA GLY A 151 10.40 0.01 3.18
C GLY A 151 9.16 0.30 4.02
N LEU A 152 9.38 0.65 5.28
CA LEU A 152 8.31 0.96 6.22
C LEU A 152 7.73 2.37 6.03
N GLU A 153 8.51 3.30 5.48
CA GLU A 153 8.13 4.71 5.28
C GLU A 153 6.76 4.86 4.58
N ASP A 154 6.46 4.00 3.61
CA ASP A 154 5.24 4.05 2.79
C ASP A 154 4.00 3.61 3.55
N VAL A 155 4.18 2.65 4.46
CA VAL A 155 3.08 1.89 5.06
C VAL A 155 2.84 2.28 6.51
N ILE A 156 3.83 2.87 7.19
CA ILE A 156 3.79 3.10 8.64
C ILE A 156 2.62 4.00 9.07
N GLY A 157 2.28 5.01 8.27
CA GLY A 157 1.17 5.92 8.53
C GLY A 157 -0.19 5.46 8.00
N LEU A 158 -0.23 4.36 7.25
CA LEU A 158 -1.42 3.93 6.50
C LEU A 158 -1.96 2.56 6.93
N ALA A 159 -1.08 1.70 7.43
CA ALA A 159 -1.37 0.31 7.71
C ALA A 159 -2.05 0.13 9.07
N ASP A 160 -3.10 -0.69 9.10
CA ASP A 160 -3.71 -1.13 10.35
C ASP A 160 -2.83 -2.20 11.04
N SER A 161 -2.15 -3.02 10.23
CA SER A 161 -1.19 -4.05 10.65
C SER A 161 -0.07 -4.22 9.63
N ILE A 162 1.11 -4.58 10.10
CA ILE A 162 2.30 -4.81 9.29
C ILE A 162 2.81 -6.23 9.55
N HIS A 163 3.24 -6.90 8.49
CA HIS A 163 3.83 -8.22 8.50
C HIS A 163 5.18 -8.15 7.79
N ILE A 164 6.26 -8.51 8.47
CA ILE A 164 7.61 -8.49 7.93
C ILE A 164 8.05 -9.92 7.67
N LEU A 165 8.42 -10.18 6.42
CA LEU A 165 8.95 -11.47 5.99
C LEU A 165 10.48 -11.38 5.93
N ASP A 166 11.15 -12.39 6.46
CA ASP A 166 12.60 -12.59 6.32
C ASP A 166 12.87 -14.05 5.94
N GLN A 167 13.65 -14.26 4.88
CA GLN A 167 13.97 -15.58 4.33
C GLN A 167 12.76 -16.53 4.16
N GLY A 168 11.60 -15.99 3.76
CA GLY A 168 10.37 -16.77 3.57
C GLY A 168 9.59 -17.08 4.85
N HIS A 169 9.99 -16.55 6.00
CA HIS A 169 9.32 -16.70 7.28
C HIS A 169 8.76 -15.37 7.79
N LEU A 170 7.66 -15.42 8.53
CA LEU A 170 7.12 -14.24 9.21
C LEU A 170 7.98 -13.90 10.43
N ALA A 171 8.83 -12.88 10.30
CA ALA A 171 9.74 -12.44 11.36
C ALA A 171 9.02 -11.56 12.39
N PHE A 172 8.20 -10.61 11.93
CA PHE A 172 7.44 -9.70 12.79
C PHE A 172 6.01 -9.53 12.32
N SER A 173 5.10 -9.33 13.26
CA SER A 173 3.71 -8.98 12.99
C SER A 173 3.16 -8.13 14.13
N GLY A 174 2.47 -7.05 13.78
CA GLY A 174 1.83 -6.17 14.74
C GLY A 174 1.34 -4.88 14.10
N THR A 175 0.83 -3.98 14.92
CA THR A 175 0.53 -2.60 14.54
C THR A 175 1.81 -1.84 14.16
N PRO A 176 1.73 -0.72 13.42
CA PRO A 176 2.90 0.10 13.11
C PRO A 176 3.76 0.46 14.33
N ARG A 177 3.14 0.80 15.46
CA ARG A 177 3.86 1.13 16.70
C ARG A 177 4.54 -0.08 17.33
N GLU A 178 3.89 -1.24 17.37
CA GLU A 178 4.50 -2.47 17.87
C GLU A 178 5.71 -2.89 17.03
N ILE A 179 5.64 -2.71 15.70
CA ILE A 179 6.77 -2.93 14.80
C ILE A 179 7.90 -1.95 15.11
N LEU A 180 7.64 -0.64 15.18
CA LEU A 180 8.70 0.35 15.46
C LEU A 180 9.28 0.24 16.87
N ALA A 181 8.53 -0.28 17.85
CA ALA A 181 9.09 -0.56 19.17
C ALA A 181 10.25 -1.59 19.11
N ARG A 182 10.31 -2.40 18.04
CA ARG A 182 11.36 -3.40 17.78
C ARG A 182 12.44 -2.90 16.81
N ILE A 183 12.57 -1.59 16.61
CA ILE A 183 13.42 -1.02 15.55
C ILE A 183 14.89 -1.47 15.56
N HIS A 184 15.45 -1.83 16.72
CA HIS A 184 16.83 -2.33 16.82
C HIS A 184 16.99 -3.70 16.14
N GLU A 185 15.97 -4.56 16.25
CA GLU A 185 15.92 -5.85 15.57
C GLU A 185 15.58 -5.66 14.09
N LEU A 186 14.73 -4.68 13.77
CA LEU A 186 14.43 -4.33 12.37
C LEU A 186 15.65 -3.81 11.62
N ALA A 187 16.54 -3.07 12.30
CA ALA A 187 17.76 -2.52 11.72
C ALA A 187 18.76 -3.60 11.29
N THR A 188 18.60 -4.87 11.72
CA THR A 188 19.42 -5.99 11.26
C THR A 188 18.88 -6.67 10.01
N LEU A 189 17.66 -6.30 9.58
CA LEU A 189 17.02 -6.84 8.38
C LEU A 189 17.28 -5.94 7.17
N ASP A 190 17.12 -6.51 5.97
CA ASP A 190 17.20 -5.78 4.70
C ASP A 190 15.89 -5.04 4.40
N ILE A 191 15.52 -4.09 5.27
CA ILE A 191 14.35 -3.24 5.12
C ILE A 191 14.70 -1.78 5.37
N THR A 192 14.07 -0.88 4.61
CA THR A 192 14.26 0.55 4.83
C THR A 192 13.37 1.02 5.99
N LEU A 193 13.99 1.56 7.05
CA LEU A 193 13.29 2.10 8.22
C LEU A 193 12.77 3.52 7.96
N PRO A 194 11.72 3.98 8.67
CA PRO A 194 11.25 5.35 8.50
C PRO A 194 12.28 6.37 8.95
N GLU A 195 12.39 7.49 8.24
CA GLU A 195 13.42 8.52 8.50
C GLU A 195 13.37 9.03 9.94
N ALA A 196 12.17 9.36 10.43
CA ALA A 196 11.96 9.85 11.78
C ALA A 196 12.47 8.86 12.84
N ALA A 197 12.22 7.57 12.63
CA ALA A 197 12.61 6.52 13.56
C ALA A 197 14.13 6.27 13.54
N GLN A 198 14.77 6.39 12.37
CA GLN A 198 16.23 6.37 12.25
C GLN A 198 16.90 7.55 12.96
N ILE A 199 16.33 8.75 12.85
CA ILE A 199 16.84 9.93 13.56
C ILE A 199 16.67 9.73 15.07
N ALA A 200 15.51 9.27 15.52
CA ALA A 200 15.27 8.98 16.93
C ALA A 200 16.27 7.97 17.51
N LEU A 201 16.62 6.93 16.75
CA LEU A 201 17.64 5.96 17.16
C LEU A 201 18.99 6.61 17.41
N LYS A 202 19.46 7.45 16.48
CA LYS A 202 20.73 8.17 16.63
C LYS A 202 20.68 9.16 17.80
N LEU A 203 19.54 9.81 18.01
CA LEU A 203 19.37 10.76 19.11
C LEU A 203 19.43 10.13 20.49
N ARG A 204 19.29 8.80 20.65
CA ARG A 204 19.47 8.13 21.95
C ARG A 204 20.87 8.29 22.53
N GLU A 205 21.87 8.54 21.71
CA GLU A 205 23.22 8.86 22.19
C GLU A 205 23.27 10.17 22.99
N ILE A 206 22.36 11.10 22.69
CA ILE A 206 22.27 12.43 23.32
C ILE A 206 21.13 12.48 24.35
N PHE A 207 19.99 11.86 24.01
CA PHE A 207 18.76 11.80 24.79
C PHE A 207 18.38 10.34 25.04
N PRO A 208 18.95 9.67 26.06
CA PRO A 208 18.76 8.22 26.26
C PRO A 208 17.31 7.77 26.43
N THR A 209 16.41 8.68 26.83
CA THR A 209 15.00 8.41 27.06
C THR A 209 14.11 8.70 25.84
N ILE A 210 14.67 9.13 24.70
CA ILE A 210 13.85 9.44 23.52
C ILE A 210 13.19 8.16 22.97
N ARG A 211 11.90 8.29 22.64
CA ARG A 211 11.12 7.25 21.99
C ARG A 211 11.61 7.04 20.56
N THR A 212 11.69 5.78 20.15
CA THR A 212 12.12 5.39 18.79
C THR A 212 10.97 4.85 17.95
N ASP A 213 9.78 4.72 18.53
CA ASP A 213 8.55 4.30 17.87
C ASP A 213 7.80 5.48 17.21
N VAL A 214 8.53 6.53 16.86
CA VAL A 214 8.00 7.73 16.19
C VAL A 214 7.70 7.42 14.73
N MET A 215 6.49 7.75 14.29
CA MET A 215 6.01 7.36 12.95
C MET A 215 6.31 8.39 11.87
N ASN A 216 6.58 9.64 12.25
CA ASN A 216 6.82 10.74 11.32
C ASN A 216 7.64 11.87 11.98
N LEU A 217 8.09 12.83 11.18
CA LEU A 217 8.94 13.93 11.65
C LEU A 217 8.24 14.86 12.66
N ALA A 218 6.93 15.05 12.57
CA ALA A 218 6.19 15.88 13.51
C ALA A 218 6.14 15.23 14.91
N GLU A 219 5.89 13.91 14.98
CA GLU A 219 5.95 13.16 16.23
C GLU A 219 7.37 13.18 16.83
N LEU A 220 8.40 13.11 15.98
CA LEU A 220 9.79 13.23 16.45
C LEU A 220 10.10 14.60 17.04
N GLU A 221 9.64 15.68 16.40
CA GLU A 221 9.83 17.06 16.88
C GLU A 221 9.24 17.23 18.29
N GLU A 222 8.00 16.78 18.50
CA GLU A 222 7.36 16.80 19.82
C GLU A 222 8.15 16.00 20.88
N GLU A 223 8.73 14.85 20.51
CA GLU A 223 9.52 14.03 21.43
C GLU A 223 10.88 14.68 21.77
N ILE A 224 11.51 15.40 20.85
CA ILE A 224 12.75 16.15 21.09
C ILE A 224 12.49 17.31 22.07
N GLU A 225 11.37 18.03 21.92
CA GLU A 225 11.00 19.11 22.84
C GLU A 225 10.79 18.60 24.27
N LYS A 226 10.11 17.46 24.44
CA LYS A 226 9.93 16.80 25.74
C LYS A 226 11.26 16.38 26.37
N ALA A 227 12.16 15.79 25.59
CA ALA A 227 13.47 15.35 26.07
C ALA A 227 14.37 16.52 26.49
N SER A 228 14.29 17.64 25.76
CA SER A 228 15.09 18.85 26.02
C SER A 228 14.63 19.59 27.28
N THR A 229 13.32 19.68 27.51
CA THR A 229 12.74 20.31 28.71
C THR A 229 12.95 19.46 29.97
N GLY A 230 12.84 18.13 29.86
CA GLY A 230 13.12 17.20 30.96
C GLY A 230 14.58 17.22 31.41
N SER A 231 15.54 17.31 30.47
CA SER A 231 16.98 17.37 30.76
C SER A 231 17.40 18.65 31.49
N ASN A 232 16.66 19.76 31.32
CA ASN A 232 16.93 21.02 32.01
C ASN A 232 16.54 21.02 33.50
N SER A 233 15.69 20.09 33.93
CA SER A 233 15.28 19.96 35.34
C SER A 233 16.30 19.23 36.23
N LEU A 234 17.29 18.54 35.63
CA LEU A 234 18.34 17.80 36.33
C LEU A 234 19.65 18.60 36.49
N ARG A 235 19.69 19.86 36.03
CA ARG A 235 20.86 20.76 36.12
C ARG A 235 20.59 21.99 36.99
N THR A 236 20.19 21.80 38.24
CA THR A 236 20.41 22.81 39.29
C THR A 236 21.32 22.22 40.35
N PRO A 237 22.60 22.65 40.46
CA PRO A 237 23.37 22.42 41.66
C PRO A 237 22.72 23.22 42.79
N ARG A 238 22.30 22.55 43.86
CA ARG A 238 22.10 23.20 45.14
C ARG A 238 23.47 23.71 45.59
N ALA A 239 23.72 25.01 45.41
CA ALA A 239 24.75 25.71 46.13
C ALA A 239 24.24 25.90 47.58
N GLY A 240 24.87 25.20 48.50
CA GLY A 240 24.77 25.37 49.95
C GLY A 240 26.16 25.21 50.54
#